data_AF-A0A1K0GKP8-F1
#
_entry.id   AF-A0A1K0GKP8-F1
#
_cell.length_a   1.000
_cell.length_b   1.000
_cell.length_c   1.000
_cell.angle_alpha   90.00
_cell.angle_beta   90.00
_cell.angle_gamma   90.00
#
_symmetry.space_group_name_H-M   'P 1'
#
loop_
_entity.id
_entity.type
_entity.pdbx_description
1 polymer ?
#
loop_
_entity_poly.entity_id
_entity_poly.type
_entity_poly.pdbx_seq_one_letter_code
_entity_poly.pdbx_strand_id
1 'polypeptide(L)'
;MWPHVARALLRMDQFRRVPGGDAEIQRIQRRLNSRYVAGIGIPAMILVPCDGVYSRDVQQGFMMSLQFELKLDINTINGYFGPATQAALRERASGPLTGDLRYLFRSACYFNSPTRMRDGRVLVPLSYLPSDLGTDTETETHLQWVRSFQDFTQLTINGSNDYPTWAQLLVSCGDTTRPATGCDCITEITAERGRQLVAAGYQIVGRYLDEHLAPDDPYFLNKALKPGEPQTILDAGLRFFPIFQWNGTQLFNFDYGRGNEQARKAHEKAVGFGIPANTCIYFAVDYDAMDSEIDSNIKPYFEGVKAGLAALGNRYTFGVYGSRNVCIRVSREVGARWSLVSGMSWGFSGNLGFPMPENWSFNQIREYEFQPGWGLDHDVWRYAADPGVSALDTGQ
;
A
#
# COMPACT_ATOMS: atom_id res chain seq x y z
N MET A 1 -31.75 -10.98 12.94
CA MET A 1 -31.99 -10.66 11.51
C MET A 1 -32.63 -9.28 11.30
N TRP A 2 -33.81 -8.98 11.86
CA TRP A 2 -34.49 -7.69 11.70
C TRP A 2 -33.66 -6.43 12.03
N PRO A 3 -32.85 -6.41 13.09
CA PRO A 3 -31.96 -5.28 13.35
C PRO A 3 -30.93 -5.05 12.24
N HIS A 4 -30.40 -6.11 11.61
CA HIS A 4 -29.46 -5.99 10.49
C HIS A 4 -30.15 -5.48 9.22
N VAL A 5 -31.37 -5.96 8.92
CA VAL A 5 -32.16 -5.49 7.78
C VAL A 5 -32.54 -4.02 7.93
N ALA A 6 -33.01 -3.61 9.12
CA ALA A 6 -33.35 -2.22 9.40
C ALA A 6 -32.12 -1.30 9.25
N ARG A 7 -30.96 -1.72 9.77
CA ARG A 7 -29.71 -0.95 9.61
C ARG A 7 -29.26 -0.87 8.16
N ALA A 8 -29.38 -1.96 7.40
CA ALA A 8 -29.04 -2.01 5.98
C ALA A 8 -29.91 -1.06 5.13
N LEU A 9 -31.21 -0.96 5.44
CA LEU A 9 -32.14 -0.03 4.78
C LEU A 9 -31.82 1.45 5.04
N LEU A 10 -31.10 1.75 6.12
CA LEU A 10 -30.66 3.10 6.48
C LEU A 10 -29.26 3.46 5.94
N ARG A 11 -28.66 2.55 5.16
CA ARG A 11 -27.38 2.75 4.47
C ARG A 11 -27.60 2.71 2.95
N MET A 12 -26.64 3.23 2.20
CA MET A 12 -26.66 3.17 0.73
C MET A 12 -26.20 1.81 0.18
N ASP A 13 -26.16 0.78 1.03
CA ASP A 13 -25.69 -0.57 0.71
C ASP A 13 -26.56 -1.20 -0.38
N GLN A 14 -25.92 -1.73 -1.42
CA GLN A 14 -26.61 -2.41 -2.52
C GLN A 14 -26.59 -3.93 -2.31
N PHE A 15 -27.76 -4.55 -2.23
CA PHE A 15 -27.90 -6.01 -2.07
C PHE A 15 -28.14 -6.76 -3.40
N ARG A 16 -27.87 -6.08 -4.50
CA ARG A 16 -27.90 -6.58 -5.87
C ARG A 16 -26.63 -6.15 -6.59
N ARG A 17 -26.22 -6.92 -7.59
CA ARG A 17 -24.99 -6.63 -8.34
C ARG A 17 -25.15 -5.29 -9.06
N VAL A 18 -24.20 -4.38 -8.86
CA VAL A 18 -24.19 -3.08 -9.55
C VAL A 18 -23.52 -3.21 -10.93
N PRO A 19 -23.73 -2.27 -11.85
CA PRO A 19 -22.91 -2.19 -13.06
C PRO A 19 -21.41 -2.17 -12.72
N GLY A 20 -20.62 -3.00 -13.40
CA GLY A 20 -19.19 -3.18 -13.11
C GLY A 20 -18.87 -4.09 -11.92
N GLY A 21 -19.85 -4.53 -11.14
CA GLY A 21 -19.66 -5.49 -10.05
C GLY A 21 -19.35 -6.90 -10.54
N ASP A 22 -18.46 -7.60 -9.84
CA ASP A 22 -18.02 -8.96 -10.14
C ASP A 22 -18.98 -10.02 -9.57
N ALA A 23 -19.26 -11.06 -10.36
CA ALA A 23 -20.21 -12.11 -10.00
C ALA A 23 -19.69 -13.01 -8.87
N GLU A 24 -18.39 -13.30 -8.83
CA GLU A 24 -17.77 -14.12 -7.79
C GLU A 24 -17.63 -13.33 -6.48
N ILE A 25 -17.26 -12.05 -6.54
CA ILE A 25 -17.28 -11.17 -5.36
C ILE A 25 -18.69 -11.16 -4.76
N GLN A 26 -19.73 -11.04 -5.59
CA GLN A 26 -21.11 -11.12 -5.10
C GLN A 26 -21.43 -12.46 -4.44
N ARG A 27 -20.96 -13.59 -4.99
CA ARG A 27 -21.15 -14.91 -4.37
C ARG A 27 -20.46 -15.00 -3.02
N ILE A 28 -19.23 -14.47 -2.90
CA ILE A 28 -18.51 -14.40 -1.63
C ILE A 28 -19.30 -13.54 -0.63
N GLN A 29 -19.71 -12.33 -1.00
CA GLN A 29 -20.53 -11.43 -0.17
C GLN A 29 -21.81 -12.10 0.34
N ARG A 30 -22.55 -12.78 -0.54
CA ARG A 30 -23.77 -13.51 -0.18
C ARG A 30 -23.49 -14.65 0.81
N ARG A 31 -22.38 -15.38 0.63
CA ARG A 31 -21.94 -16.43 1.55
C ARG A 31 -21.55 -15.85 2.90
N LEU A 32 -20.86 -14.71 2.93
CA LEU A 32 -20.52 -14.02 4.17
C LEU A 32 -21.79 -13.70 4.97
N ASN A 33 -22.79 -13.12 4.31
CA ASN A 33 -24.08 -12.79 4.92
C ASN A 33 -24.87 -14.03 5.36
N SER A 34 -25.01 -15.05 4.51
CA SER A 34 -25.82 -16.23 4.84
C SER A 34 -25.22 -17.04 5.97
N ARG A 35 -23.89 -17.21 5.99
CA ARG A 35 -23.21 -18.03 6.99
C ARG A 35 -22.99 -17.27 8.29
N TYR A 36 -22.31 -16.13 8.24
CA TYR A 36 -21.77 -15.50 9.45
C TYR A 36 -22.73 -14.51 10.11
N VAL A 37 -23.60 -13.87 9.32
CA VAL A 37 -24.64 -12.96 9.85
C VAL A 37 -25.93 -13.73 10.16
N ALA A 38 -26.43 -14.55 9.23
CA ALA A 38 -27.71 -15.24 9.40
C ALA A 38 -27.61 -16.59 10.12
N GLY A 39 -26.64 -17.43 9.76
CA GLY A 39 -26.48 -18.76 10.33
C GLY A 39 -25.83 -18.77 11.72
N ILE A 40 -24.63 -18.21 11.82
CA ILE A 40 -23.83 -18.17 13.05
C ILE A 40 -24.28 -17.02 13.95
N GLY A 41 -24.54 -15.84 13.37
CA GLY A 41 -24.93 -14.66 14.12
C GLY A 41 -23.78 -14.01 14.90
N ILE A 42 -22.65 -13.75 14.23
CA ILE A 42 -21.53 -13.01 14.85
C ILE A 42 -22.05 -11.64 15.32
N PRO A 43 -22.01 -11.31 16.64
CA PRO A 43 -22.66 -10.13 17.19
C PRO A 43 -22.18 -8.80 16.58
N ALA A 44 -20.87 -8.69 16.31
CA ALA A 44 -20.27 -7.50 15.74
C ALA A 44 -20.49 -7.36 14.21
N MET A 45 -20.86 -8.45 13.54
CA MET A 45 -20.96 -8.47 12.08
C MET A 45 -22.33 -7.98 11.62
N ILE A 46 -22.31 -7.11 10.62
CA ILE A 46 -23.53 -6.64 9.93
C ILE A 46 -23.57 -7.21 8.52
N LEU A 47 -24.73 -7.08 7.87
CA LEU A 47 -24.86 -7.41 6.46
C LEU A 47 -23.86 -6.56 5.65
N VAL A 48 -22.97 -7.23 4.92
CA VAL A 48 -22.10 -6.58 3.93
C VAL A 48 -22.89 -6.38 2.63
N PRO A 49 -22.58 -5.35 1.81
CA PRO A 49 -23.18 -5.20 0.48
C PRO A 49 -23.02 -6.47 -0.36
N CYS A 50 -24.01 -6.74 -1.22
CA CYS A 50 -24.00 -7.84 -2.19
C CYS A 50 -23.93 -7.29 -3.63
N ASP A 51 -23.10 -6.28 -3.83
CA ASP A 51 -22.99 -5.48 -5.04
C ASP A 51 -21.95 -5.97 -6.05
N GLY A 52 -21.11 -6.92 -5.66
CA GLY A 52 -19.99 -7.40 -6.47
C GLY A 52 -18.74 -6.51 -6.40
N VAL A 53 -18.66 -5.59 -5.43
CA VAL A 53 -17.49 -4.72 -5.21
C VAL A 53 -16.82 -5.08 -3.88
N TYR A 54 -15.50 -5.26 -3.88
CA TYR A 54 -14.76 -5.50 -2.64
C TYR A 54 -14.53 -4.17 -1.88
N SER A 55 -15.55 -3.72 -1.16
CA SER A 55 -15.51 -2.47 -0.40
C SER A 55 -14.93 -2.65 1.01
N ARG A 56 -14.69 -1.54 1.70
CA ARG A 56 -14.31 -1.49 3.11
C ARG A 56 -15.22 -2.33 4.01
N ASP A 57 -16.54 -2.26 3.82
CA ASP A 57 -17.50 -3.03 4.62
C ASP A 57 -17.33 -4.53 4.39
N VAL A 58 -17.08 -4.93 3.13
CA VAL A 58 -16.84 -6.34 2.78
C VAL A 58 -15.53 -6.82 3.40
N GLN A 59 -14.46 -6.02 3.35
CA GLN A 59 -13.18 -6.33 4.01
C GLN A 59 -13.35 -6.50 5.54
N GLN A 60 -14.12 -5.63 6.20
CA GLN A 60 -14.40 -5.76 7.63
C GLN A 60 -15.19 -7.02 7.97
N GLY A 61 -16.27 -7.30 7.23
CA GLY A 61 -17.06 -8.51 7.41
C GLY A 61 -16.26 -9.79 7.09
N PHE A 62 -15.40 -9.73 6.08
CA PHE A 62 -14.49 -10.81 5.72
C PHE A 62 -13.48 -11.09 6.85
N MET A 63 -12.88 -10.06 7.44
CA MET A 63 -11.99 -10.21 8.60
C MET A 63 -12.70 -10.82 9.82
N MET A 64 -13.94 -10.38 10.11
CA MET A 64 -14.74 -10.98 11.20
C MET A 64 -15.05 -12.47 10.95
N SER A 65 -15.36 -12.81 9.70
CA SER A 65 -15.60 -14.19 9.28
C SER A 65 -14.35 -15.06 9.43
N LEU A 66 -13.18 -14.51 9.08
CA LEU A 66 -11.89 -15.16 9.28
C LEU A 66 -11.57 -15.36 10.76
N GLN A 67 -11.77 -14.34 11.60
CA GLN A 67 -11.60 -14.46 13.05
C GLN A 67 -12.45 -15.60 13.65
N PHE A 68 -13.70 -15.74 13.18
CA PHE A 68 -14.54 -16.87 13.58
C PHE A 68 -13.96 -18.22 13.15
N GLU A 69 -13.55 -18.36 11.88
CA GLU A 69 -13.00 -19.63 11.40
C GLU A 69 -11.65 -19.99 12.04
N LEU A 70 -10.89 -18.99 12.50
CA LEU A 70 -9.70 -19.13 13.35
C LEU A 70 -10.04 -19.47 14.81
N LYS A 71 -11.32 -19.65 15.16
CA LYS A 71 -11.85 -19.99 16.49
C LYS A 71 -11.47 -18.99 17.59
N LEU A 72 -11.50 -17.69 17.26
CA LEU A 72 -11.59 -16.65 18.28
C LEU A 72 -12.98 -16.72 18.94
N ASP A 73 -13.06 -16.33 20.21
CA ASP A 73 -14.35 -16.25 20.90
C ASP A 73 -15.27 -15.28 20.15
N ILE A 74 -16.49 -15.72 19.87
CA ILE A 74 -17.47 -15.00 19.05
C ILE A 74 -17.77 -13.58 19.59
N ASN A 75 -17.65 -13.37 20.89
CA ASN A 75 -17.88 -12.06 21.54
C ASN A 75 -16.66 -11.13 21.45
N THR A 76 -15.50 -11.64 21.05
CA THR A 76 -14.26 -10.86 20.87
C THR A 76 -14.01 -10.47 19.40
N ILE A 77 -14.79 -11.04 18.47
CA ILE A 77 -14.69 -10.75 17.03
C ILE A 77 -15.05 -9.28 16.77
N ASN A 78 -14.18 -8.59 16.03
CA ASN A 78 -14.29 -7.15 15.81
C ASN A 78 -13.77 -6.69 14.43
N GLY A 79 -13.23 -7.58 13.60
CA GLY A 79 -12.65 -7.25 12.30
C GLY A 79 -11.29 -6.55 12.37
N TYR A 80 -10.65 -6.48 13.53
CA TYR A 80 -9.33 -5.86 13.73
C TYR A 80 -8.20 -6.87 13.51
N PHE A 81 -7.19 -6.51 12.72
CA PHE A 81 -5.99 -7.34 12.47
C PHE A 81 -4.95 -7.21 13.61
N GLY A 82 -5.40 -7.42 14.85
CA GLY A 82 -4.58 -7.27 16.05
C GLY A 82 -3.85 -8.54 16.48
N PRO A 83 -3.12 -8.50 17.61
CA PRO A 83 -2.29 -9.60 18.10
C PRO A 83 -3.02 -10.96 18.19
N ALA A 84 -4.28 -10.98 18.62
CA ALA A 84 -5.08 -12.21 18.69
C ALA A 84 -5.34 -12.83 17.30
N THR A 85 -5.72 -12.01 16.31
CA THR A 85 -5.90 -12.45 14.93
C THR A 85 -4.57 -12.95 14.35
N GLN A 86 -3.48 -12.23 14.62
CA GLN A 86 -2.15 -12.58 14.12
C GLN A 86 -1.66 -13.91 14.71
N ALA A 87 -1.78 -14.09 16.02
CA ALA A 87 -1.42 -15.34 16.70
C ALA A 87 -2.24 -16.52 16.16
N ALA A 88 -3.56 -16.35 16.00
CA ALA A 88 -4.42 -17.41 15.52
C ALA A 88 -4.13 -17.79 14.05
N LEU A 89 -3.77 -16.82 13.19
CA LEU A 89 -3.30 -17.12 11.83
C LEU A 89 -2.02 -17.97 11.84
N ARG A 90 -1.04 -17.61 12.68
CA ARG A 90 0.22 -18.36 12.80
C ARG A 90 -0.05 -19.81 13.25
N GLU A 91 -0.90 -19.99 14.26
CA GLU A 91 -1.20 -21.29 14.86
C GLU A 91 -2.09 -22.18 13.97
N ARG A 92 -3.13 -21.61 13.35
CA ARG A 92 -4.27 -22.38 12.81
C ARG A 92 -4.44 -22.28 11.31
N ALA A 93 -3.75 -21.35 10.67
CA ALA A 93 -3.86 -21.13 9.24
C ALA A 93 -2.53 -21.31 8.50
N SER A 94 -1.54 -21.96 9.14
CA SER A 94 -0.30 -22.42 8.53
C SER A 94 -0.42 -23.92 8.23
N GLY A 95 -0.49 -24.29 6.95
CA GLY A 95 -0.66 -25.69 6.51
C GLY A 95 -1.92 -25.92 5.68
N PRO A 96 -2.25 -27.18 5.32
CA PRO A 96 -3.37 -27.49 4.44
C PRO A 96 -4.70 -26.95 4.98
N LEU A 97 -5.32 -26.06 4.22
CA LEU A 97 -6.62 -25.50 4.57
C LEU A 97 -7.74 -26.34 3.95
N THR A 98 -8.82 -26.53 4.71
CA THR A 98 -10.05 -27.18 4.21
C THR A 98 -11.29 -26.35 4.53
N GLY A 99 -12.40 -26.62 3.86
CA GLY A 99 -13.70 -26.08 4.24
C GLY A 99 -13.78 -24.55 4.15
N ASP A 100 -14.34 -23.90 5.15
CA ASP A 100 -14.55 -22.44 5.15
C ASP A 100 -13.25 -21.65 5.26
N LEU A 101 -12.26 -22.11 6.03
CA LEU A 101 -10.98 -21.42 6.16
C LEU A 101 -10.21 -21.40 4.81
N ARG A 102 -10.21 -22.53 4.09
CA ARG A 102 -9.70 -22.59 2.71
C ARG A 102 -10.47 -21.65 1.77
N TYR A 103 -11.80 -21.69 1.85
CA TYR A 103 -12.63 -20.83 1.00
C TYR A 103 -12.31 -19.34 1.23
N LEU A 104 -12.13 -18.92 2.49
CA LEU A 104 -11.72 -17.57 2.83
C LEU A 104 -10.32 -17.25 2.28
N PHE A 105 -9.33 -18.13 2.43
CA PHE A 105 -8.00 -17.90 1.85
C PHE A 105 -8.05 -17.65 0.34
N ARG A 106 -8.75 -18.53 -0.38
CA ARG A 106 -8.89 -18.41 -1.84
C ARG A 106 -9.72 -17.19 -2.25
N SER A 107 -10.69 -16.79 -1.44
CA SER A 107 -11.42 -15.53 -1.62
C SER A 107 -10.50 -14.32 -1.45
N ALA A 108 -9.61 -14.32 -0.47
CA ALA A 108 -8.61 -13.28 -0.29
C ALA A 108 -7.63 -13.20 -1.48
N CYS A 109 -7.23 -14.34 -2.04
CA CYS A 109 -6.47 -14.36 -3.30
C CYS A 109 -7.28 -13.73 -4.46
N TYR A 110 -8.56 -14.08 -4.59
CA TYR A 110 -9.43 -13.50 -5.62
C TYR A 110 -9.61 -11.98 -5.46
N PHE A 111 -9.77 -11.48 -4.23
CA PHE A 111 -9.86 -10.03 -3.95
C PHE A 111 -8.58 -9.26 -4.30
N ASN A 112 -7.42 -9.92 -4.22
CA ASN A 112 -6.13 -9.33 -4.58
C ASN A 112 -5.75 -9.58 -6.06
N SER A 113 -6.67 -10.10 -6.87
CA SER A 113 -6.47 -10.38 -8.28
C SER A 113 -6.68 -9.13 -9.16
N PRO A 114 -5.92 -8.95 -10.25
CA PRO A 114 -4.80 -9.78 -10.68
C PRO A 114 -3.53 -9.51 -9.85
N THR A 115 -2.75 -10.56 -9.60
CA THR A 115 -1.34 -10.41 -9.20
C THR A 115 -0.47 -10.19 -10.44
N ARG A 116 0.84 -10.06 -10.28
CA ARG A 116 1.79 -10.00 -11.39
C ARG A 116 2.70 -11.23 -11.39
N MET A 117 2.76 -11.88 -12.54
CA MET A 117 3.69 -12.96 -12.80
C MET A 117 4.89 -12.41 -13.56
N ARG A 118 6.08 -12.89 -13.22
CA ARG A 118 7.30 -12.56 -13.93
C ARG A 118 7.44 -13.42 -15.17
N ASP A 119 7.46 -12.77 -16.33
CA ASP A 119 7.79 -13.37 -17.62
C ASP A 119 9.06 -12.69 -18.18
N GLY A 120 10.20 -13.34 -17.93
CA GLY A 120 11.52 -12.76 -18.18
C GLY A 120 11.74 -11.46 -17.40
N ARG A 121 11.85 -10.33 -18.11
CA ARG A 121 12.02 -8.99 -17.53
C ARG A 121 10.71 -8.21 -17.37
N VAL A 122 9.58 -8.78 -17.77
CA VAL A 122 8.27 -8.10 -17.78
C VAL A 122 7.37 -8.71 -16.71
N LEU A 123 6.53 -7.86 -16.12
CA LEU A 123 5.47 -8.28 -15.22
C LEU A 123 4.15 -8.32 -15.99
N VAL A 124 3.54 -9.50 -16.09
CA VAL A 124 2.26 -9.71 -16.76
C VAL A 124 1.14 -9.96 -15.73
N PRO A 125 -0.09 -9.49 -15.96
CA PRO A 125 -1.20 -9.75 -15.04
C PRO A 125 -1.55 -11.23 -15.01
N LEU A 126 -1.73 -11.78 -13.82
CA LEU A 126 -2.21 -13.14 -13.58
C LEU A 126 -3.47 -13.09 -12.70
N SER A 127 -4.61 -13.41 -13.28
CA SER A 127 -5.89 -13.44 -12.58
C SER A 127 -6.07 -14.74 -11.79
N TYR A 128 -6.67 -14.64 -10.61
CA TYR A 128 -7.09 -15.81 -9.85
C TYR A 128 -8.33 -16.44 -10.49
N LEU A 129 -8.36 -17.75 -10.66
CA LEU A 129 -9.47 -18.42 -11.36
C LEU A 129 -10.68 -18.63 -10.43
N PRO A 130 -11.90 -18.28 -10.85
CA PRO A 130 -13.12 -18.57 -10.11
C PRO A 130 -13.29 -20.05 -9.74
N SER A 131 -12.87 -20.96 -10.62
CA SER A 131 -12.95 -22.41 -10.39
C SER A 131 -12.16 -22.86 -9.16
N ASP A 132 -11.10 -22.14 -8.81
CA ASP A 132 -10.26 -22.47 -7.66
C ASP A 132 -10.97 -22.13 -6.34
N LEU A 133 -12.00 -21.28 -6.31
CA LEU A 133 -12.74 -20.99 -5.07
C LEU A 133 -13.54 -22.19 -4.54
N GLY A 134 -14.02 -23.07 -5.43
CA GLY A 134 -15.03 -24.08 -5.12
C GLY A 134 -14.51 -25.48 -4.75
N THR A 135 -13.21 -25.74 -4.86
CA THR A 135 -12.62 -27.08 -4.68
C THR A 135 -11.70 -27.15 -3.47
N ASP A 136 -11.70 -28.25 -2.71
CA ASP A 136 -10.74 -28.46 -1.60
C ASP A 136 -9.38 -28.93 -2.13
N THR A 137 -9.37 -29.52 -3.33
CA THR A 137 -8.14 -29.94 -4.00
C THR A 137 -7.29 -28.74 -4.34
N GLU A 138 -5.99 -28.84 -4.06
CA GLU A 138 -4.99 -27.89 -4.51
C GLU A 138 -4.81 -28.02 -6.03
N THR A 139 -4.97 -26.90 -6.74
CA THR A 139 -4.85 -26.85 -8.21
C THR A 139 -3.54 -26.18 -8.59
N GLU A 140 -2.98 -26.54 -9.75
CA GLU A 140 -1.77 -25.90 -10.26
C GLU A 140 -1.99 -24.39 -10.50
N THR A 141 -3.19 -24.00 -10.91
CA THR A 141 -3.57 -22.59 -11.12
C THR A 141 -3.60 -21.80 -9.82
N HIS A 142 -4.08 -22.41 -8.72
CA HIS A 142 -3.98 -21.83 -7.38
C HIS A 142 -2.53 -21.62 -6.96
N LEU A 143 -1.70 -22.67 -7.06
CA LEU A 143 -0.29 -22.62 -6.67
C LEU A 143 0.50 -21.60 -7.48
N GLN A 144 0.27 -21.54 -8.80
CA GLN A 144 0.91 -20.57 -9.68
C GLN A 144 0.56 -19.13 -9.26
N TRP A 145 -0.71 -18.88 -8.94
CA TRP A 145 -1.13 -17.56 -8.49
C TRP A 145 -0.50 -17.18 -7.15
N VAL A 146 -0.52 -18.09 -6.16
CA VAL A 146 0.07 -17.84 -4.83
C VAL A 146 1.56 -17.55 -4.94
N ARG A 147 2.32 -18.36 -5.69
CA ARG A 147 3.75 -18.13 -5.91
C ARG A 147 4.02 -16.81 -6.64
N SER A 148 3.20 -16.45 -7.63
CA SER A 148 3.32 -15.17 -8.33
C SER A 148 3.01 -13.99 -7.41
N PHE A 149 2.01 -14.11 -6.55
CA PHE A 149 1.70 -13.12 -5.52
C PHE A 149 2.82 -12.96 -4.51
N GLN A 150 3.41 -14.06 -4.04
CA GLN A 150 4.57 -14.02 -3.15
C GLN A 150 5.77 -13.32 -3.81
N ASP A 151 6.12 -13.66 -5.06
CA ASP A 151 7.19 -12.95 -5.80
C ASP A 151 6.86 -11.45 -5.94
N PHE A 152 5.66 -11.15 -6.42
CA PHE A 152 5.24 -9.77 -6.69
C PHE A 152 5.23 -8.88 -5.45
N THR A 153 4.96 -9.45 -4.27
CA THR A 153 4.90 -8.74 -2.98
C THR A 153 6.17 -8.91 -2.13
N GLN A 154 7.22 -9.51 -2.72
CA GLN A 154 8.55 -9.71 -2.11
C GLN A 154 8.52 -10.57 -0.84
N LEU A 155 7.63 -11.57 -0.81
CA LEU A 155 7.60 -12.61 0.21
C LEU A 155 8.47 -13.79 -0.22
N THR A 156 8.75 -14.70 0.72
CA THR A 156 9.33 -16.00 0.39
C THR A 156 8.39 -16.79 -0.53
N ILE A 157 8.90 -17.23 -1.69
CA ILE A 157 8.12 -17.99 -2.67
C ILE A 157 8.11 -19.46 -2.24
N ASN A 158 7.08 -19.85 -1.50
CA ASN A 158 6.89 -21.23 -1.02
C ASN A 158 5.57 -21.86 -1.50
N GLY A 159 4.67 -21.07 -2.11
CA GLY A 159 3.35 -21.52 -2.56
C GLY A 159 2.37 -21.86 -1.43
N SER A 160 2.73 -21.61 -0.17
CA SER A 160 1.91 -21.92 0.99
C SER A 160 1.10 -20.71 1.47
N ASN A 161 0.03 -21.00 2.21
CA ASN A 161 -0.79 -20.03 2.93
C ASN A 161 -0.20 -19.65 4.29
N ASP A 162 1.11 -19.40 4.36
CA ASP A 162 1.75 -19.01 5.61
C ASP A 162 1.29 -17.63 6.13
N TYR A 163 1.66 -17.29 7.36
CA TYR A 163 1.26 -16.02 7.97
C TYR A 163 1.64 -14.79 7.13
N PRO A 164 2.88 -14.66 6.60
CA PRO A 164 3.21 -13.53 5.73
C PRO A 164 2.29 -13.42 4.51
N THR A 165 1.93 -14.54 3.88
CA THR A 165 0.99 -14.56 2.76
C THR A 165 -0.40 -14.10 3.17
N TRP A 166 -0.93 -14.61 4.30
CA TRP A 166 -2.20 -14.13 4.86
C TRP A 166 -2.16 -12.63 5.16
N ALA A 167 -1.16 -12.16 5.90
CA ALA A 167 -1.06 -10.77 6.29
C ALA A 167 -1.03 -9.85 5.06
N GLN A 168 -0.25 -10.22 4.03
CA GLN A 168 -0.13 -9.44 2.80
C GLN A 168 -1.42 -9.38 1.96
N LEU A 169 -2.24 -10.43 2.02
CA LEU A 169 -3.57 -10.46 1.40
C LEU A 169 -4.61 -9.64 2.18
N LEU A 170 -4.47 -9.55 3.50
CA LEU A 170 -5.49 -9.03 4.41
C LEU A 170 -5.35 -7.54 4.73
N VAL A 171 -4.13 -7.04 4.87
CA VAL A 171 -3.85 -5.65 5.29
C VAL A 171 -2.73 -5.05 4.46
N SER A 172 -2.75 -3.74 4.26
CA SER A 172 -1.81 -3.06 3.36
C SER A 172 -0.35 -3.12 3.81
N CYS A 173 -0.11 -3.17 5.13
CA CYS A 173 1.22 -3.30 5.73
C CYS A 173 1.78 -4.72 5.71
N GLY A 174 0.97 -5.74 5.45
CA GLY A 174 1.37 -7.13 5.54
C GLY A 174 1.89 -7.51 6.95
N ASP A 175 2.89 -8.37 7.00
CA ASP A 175 3.62 -8.67 8.25
C ASP A 175 4.59 -7.52 8.56
N THR A 176 4.28 -6.70 9.56
CA THR A 176 5.12 -5.55 9.97
C THR A 176 6.47 -5.95 10.59
N THR A 177 6.70 -7.24 10.80
CA THR A 177 7.98 -7.79 11.28
C THR A 177 8.85 -8.35 10.17
N ARG A 178 8.34 -8.41 8.93
CA ARG A 178 9.13 -8.90 7.78
C ARG A 178 10.37 -8.02 7.57
N PRO A 179 11.49 -8.60 7.12
CA PRO A 179 12.65 -7.80 6.71
C PRO A 179 12.31 -6.88 5.54
N ALA A 180 12.92 -5.70 5.55
CA ALA A 180 12.89 -4.76 4.45
C ALA A 180 14.25 -4.06 4.29
N THR A 181 14.56 -3.64 3.07
CA THR A 181 15.84 -3.02 2.72
C THR A 181 15.72 -1.53 2.38
N GLY A 182 14.51 -0.99 2.38
CA GLY A 182 14.24 0.44 2.25
C GLY A 182 13.79 1.06 3.57
N CYS A 183 13.96 2.36 3.67
CA CYS A 183 13.38 3.17 4.75
C CYS A 183 13.16 4.59 4.28
N ASP A 184 12.43 5.39 5.04
CA ASP A 184 12.38 6.84 4.87
C ASP A 184 12.32 7.54 6.24
N CYS A 185 12.82 8.78 6.30
CA CYS A 185 12.75 9.58 7.52
C CYS A 185 12.91 11.07 7.25
N ILE A 186 12.54 11.88 8.24
CA ILE A 186 12.80 13.34 8.25
C ILE A 186 14.23 13.69 8.71
N THR A 187 14.91 12.75 9.36
CA THR A 187 16.20 13.00 10.02
C THR A 187 17.34 13.02 9.00
N GLU A 188 18.24 14.00 9.11
CA GLU A 188 19.44 14.07 8.27
C GLU A 188 20.32 12.82 8.40
N ILE A 189 20.75 12.27 7.28
CA ILE A 189 21.67 11.14 7.20
C ILE A 189 23.12 11.64 7.22
N THR A 190 23.71 11.68 8.41
CA THR A 190 25.14 11.90 8.59
C THR A 190 25.94 10.63 8.26
N ALA A 191 27.27 10.73 8.14
CA ALA A 191 28.12 9.57 7.87
C ALA A 191 27.96 8.44 8.91
N GLU A 192 27.74 8.79 10.18
CA GLU A 192 27.47 7.81 11.25
C GLU A 192 26.10 7.15 11.06
N ARG A 193 25.05 7.94 10.81
CA ARG A 193 23.70 7.42 10.55
C ARG A 193 23.67 6.53 9.31
N GLY A 194 24.38 6.91 8.24
CA GLY A 194 24.52 6.10 7.04
C GLY A 194 25.13 4.73 7.34
N ARG A 195 26.22 4.68 8.12
CA ARG A 195 26.82 3.41 8.57
C ARG A 195 25.86 2.56 9.40
N GLN A 196 25.09 3.19 10.29
CA GLN A 196 24.10 2.50 11.12
C GLN A 196 22.97 1.89 10.30
N LEU A 197 22.47 2.61 9.29
CA LEU A 197 21.47 2.09 8.35
C LEU A 197 22.00 0.87 7.58
N VAL A 198 23.21 0.96 7.02
CA VAL A 198 23.84 -0.15 6.29
C VAL A 198 24.08 -1.36 7.20
N ALA A 199 24.56 -1.13 8.43
CA ALA A 199 24.75 -2.19 9.41
C ALA A 199 23.43 -2.89 9.79
N ALA A 200 22.31 -2.17 9.76
CA ALA A 200 20.97 -2.72 9.96
C ALA A 200 20.37 -3.41 8.72
N GLY A 201 21.10 -3.42 7.58
CA GLY A 201 20.68 -4.08 6.35
C GLY A 201 19.89 -3.20 5.37
N TYR A 202 19.75 -1.90 5.66
CA TYR A 202 19.16 -0.95 4.71
C TYR A 202 20.10 -0.69 3.54
N GLN A 203 19.50 -0.49 2.37
CA GLN A 203 20.20 -0.29 1.10
C GLN A 203 19.76 1.01 0.41
N ILE A 204 18.59 1.54 0.80
CA ILE A 204 18.03 2.76 0.22
C ILE A 204 17.24 3.54 1.27
N VAL A 205 17.35 4.87 1.23
CA VAL A 205 16.65 5.78 2.16
C VAL A 205 15.85 6.86 1.42
N GLY A 206 14.59 7.07 1.79
CA GLY A 206 13.74 8.15 1.32
C GLY A 206 14.03 9.43 2.08
N ARG A 207 14.22 10.54 1.36
CA ARG A 207 14.51 11.85 1.96
C ARG A 207 13.73 12.96 1.30
N TYR A 208 13.25 13.90 2.11
CA TYR A 208 12.40 15.00 1.65
C TYR A 208 13.22 16.08 0.97
N LEU A 209 12.87 16.48 -0.26
CA LEU A 209 13.60 17.50 -1.01
C LEU A 209 13.50 18.90 -0.40
N ASP A 210 12.41 19.20 0.31
CA ASP A 210 12.16 20.55 0.81
C ASP A 210 11.23 20.60 2.03
N GLU A 211 11.30 21.71 2.74
CA GLU A 211 10.40 22.12 3.83
C GLU A 211 10.07 23.60 3.63
N HIS A 212 8.80 23.90 3.42
CA HIS A 212 8.35 25.27 3.13
C HIS A 212 8.22 26.14 4.39
N LEU A 213 8.12 25.52 5.57
CA LEU A 213 7.98 26.22 6.83
C LEU A 213 9.32 26.85 7.24
N ALA A 214 9.24 28.03 7.84
CA ALA A 214 10.41 28.70 8.40
C ALA A 214 10.85 28.04 9.71
N PRO A 215 12.14 28.11 10.10
CA PRO A 215 12.64 27.46 11.32
C PRO A 215 11.99 27.90 12.63
N ASP A 216 11.36 29.08 12.65
CA ASP A 216 10.61 29.63 13.78
C ASP A 216 9.12 29.23 13.78
N ASP A 217 8.64 28.53 12.75
CA ASP A 217 7.28 27.98 12.71
C ASP A 217 7.16 26.78 13.67
N PRO A 218 6.11 26.69 14.51
CA PRO A 218 5.92 25.61 15.47
C PRO A 218 5.74 24.22 14.83
N TYR A 219 5.42 24.14 13.54
CA TYR A 219 5.27 22.89 12.80
C TYR A 219 6.49 22.58 11.92
N PHE A 220 7.58 23.36 12.04
CA PHE A 220 8.82 23.10 11.32
C PHE A 220 9.47 21.79 11.77
N LEU A 221 9.59 20.83 10.85
CA LEU A 221 10.14 19.49 11.13
C LEU A 221 11.63 19.36 10.80
N ASN A 222 12.24 20.37 10.19
CA ASN A 222 13.59 20.31 9.65
C ASN A 222 13.84 19.11 8.71
N LYS A 223 12.79 18.62 8.01
CA LYS A 223 12.83 17.34 7.29
C LYS A 223 13.63 17.36 5.99
N ALA A 224 13.83 18.54 5.42
CA ALA A 224 14.48 18.72 4.13
C ALA A 224 15.89 18.13 4.11
N LEU A 225 16.27 17.56 2.98
CA LEU A 225 17.60 17.09 2.65
C LEU A 225 18.61 18.24 2.81
N LYS A 226 19.78 17.98 3.39
CA LYS A 226 20.80 19.00 3.69
C LYS A 226 21.87 19.09 2.61
N PRO A 227 22.54 20.26 2.45
CA PRO A 227 23.72 20.37 1.59
C PRO A 227 24.78 19.31 1.96
N GLY A 228 25.27 18.56 0.98
CA GLY A 228 26.25 17.48 1.19
C GLY A 228 25.68 16.15 1.71
N GLU A 229 24.43 16.13 2.20
CA GLU A 229 23.75 14.89 2.61
C GLU A 229 23.60 13.88 1.46
N PRO A 230 23.27 14.24 0.20
CA PRO A 230 23.16 13.25 -0.87
C PRO A 230 24.46 12.46 -1.07
N GLN A 231 25.60 13.16 -1.08
CA GLN A 231 26.90 12.52 -1.21
C GLN A 231 27.22 11.67 0.02
N THR A 232 26.88 12.14 1.23
CA THR A 232 27.06 11.39 2.48
C THR A 232 26.28 10.06 2.47
N ILE A 233 25.06 10.06 1.94
CA ILE A 233 24.25 8.83 1.78
C ILE A 233 24.96 7.86 0.82
N LEU A 234 25.40 8.36 -0.35
CA LEU A 234 26.07 7.54 -1.35
C LEU A 234 27.42 6.98 -0.85
N ASP A 235 28.21 7.79 -0.15
CA ASP A 235 29.50 7.42 0.43
C ASP A 235 29.36 6.34 1.52
N ALA A 236 28.21 6.30 2.21
CA ALA A 236 27.90 5.23 3.15
C ALA A 236 27.58 3.89 2.45
N GLY A 237 27.39 3.89 1.13
CA GLY A 237 26.98 2.72 0.35
C GLY A 237 25.46 2.57 0.20
N LEU A 238 24.69 3.60 0.57
CA LEU A 238 23.23 3.64 0.40
C LEU A 238 22.86 4.27 -0.93
N ARG A 239 21.66 3.95 -1.40
CA ARG A 239 20.92 4.73 -2.41
C ARG A 239 19.96 5.68 -1.70
N PHE A 240 19.37 6.63 -2.42
CA PHE A 240 18.22 7.38 -1.90
C PHE A 240 17.13 7.62 -2.93
N PHE A 241 15.90 7.84 -2.49
CA PHE A 241 14.81 8.31 -3.36
C PHE A 241 14.23 9.64 -2.83
N PRO A 242 13.98 10.61 -3.71
CA PRO A 242 13.48 11.92 -3.30
C PRO A 242 11.96 11.91 -3.07
N ILE A 243 11.55 12.47 -1.93
CA ILE A 243 10.15 12.68 -1.54
C ILE A 243 9.85 14.17 -1.57
N PHE A 244 8.65 14.56 -2.01
CA PHE A 244 8.16 15.92 -1.91
C PHE A 244 6.80 15.94 -1.20
N GLN A 245 6.72 16.67 -0.08
CA GLN A 245 5.50 16.78 0.71
C GLN A 245 5.39 18.15 1.36
N TRP A 246 4.54 19.00 0.81
CA TRP A 246 4.07 20.22 1.45
C TRP A 246 2.59 20.06 1.81
N ASN A 247 2.25 20.17 3.10
CA ASN A 247 0.88 20.12 3.61
C ASN A 247 0.02 18.96 3.05
N GLY A 248 0.61 17.77 2.91
CA GLY A 248 -0.01 16.63 2.21
C GLY A 248 -1.18 15.97 2.92
N THR A 249 -1.65 16.49 4.06
CA THR A 249 -2.58 15.81 4.98
C THR A 249 -4.04 16.28 4.86
N GLN A 250 -4.34 17.24 3.98
CA GLN A 250 -5.68 17.83 3.85
C GLN A 250 -6.07 18.13 2.40
N LEU A 251 -7.31 17.84 2.03
CA LEU A 251 -7.86 17.96 0.67
C LEU A 251 -7.58 19.32 0.01
N PHE A 252 -7.75 20.42 0.74
CA PHE A 252 -7.63 21.78 0.18
C PHE A 252 -6.20 22.14 -0.27
N ASN A 253 -5.20 21.35 0.10
CA ASN A 253 -3.83 21.50 -0.36
C ASN A 253 -3.59 20.86 -1.74
N PHE A 254 -4.60 20.20 -2.30
CA PHE A 254 -4.52 19.51 -3.59
C PHE A 254 -5.38 20.24 -4.63
N ASP A 255 -4.70 20.93 -5.54
CA ASP A 255 -5.27 21.43 -6.79
C ASP A 255 -4.17 21.52 -7.86
N TYR A 256 -4.58 21.81 -9.09
CA TYR A 256 -3.68 21.92 -10.23
C TYR A 256 -2.56 22.96 -10.04
N GLY A 257 -2.88 24.15 -9.53
CA GLY A 257 -1.91 25.22 -9.34
C GLY A 257 -0.84 24.85 -8.32
N ARG A 258 -1.26 24.30 -7.18
CA ARG A 258 -0.37 23.78 -6.14
C ARG A 258 0.50 22.64 -6.65
N GLY A 259 -0.05 21.72 -7.43
CA GLY A 259 0.71 20.65 -8.08
C GLY A 259 1.81 21.19 -9.00
N ASN A 260 1.49 22.20 -9.81
CA ASN A 260 2.45 22.83 -10.72
C ASN A 260 3.60 23.53 -9.96
N GLU A 261 3.25 24.31 -8.94
CA GLU A 261 4.20 25.00 -8.08
C GLU A 261 5.15 24.02 -7.38
N GLN A 262 4.57 23.00 -6.74
CA GLN A 262 5.34 22.00 -6.00
C GLN A 262 6.25 21.18 -6.92
N ALA A 263 5.81 20.84 -8.13
CA ALA A 263 6.67 20.19 -9.12
C ALA A 263 7.86 21.05 -9.53
N ARG A 264 7.65 22.36 -9.74
CA ARG A 264 8.73 23.28 -10.06
C ARG A 264 9.73 23.40 -8.92
N LYS A 265 9.25 23.49 -7.68
CA LYS A 265 10.11 23.52 -6.49
C LYS A 265 10.89 22.20 -6.31
N ALA A 266 10.22 21.07 -6.47
CA ALA A 266 10.85 19.75 -6.42
C ALA A 266 11.97 19.62 -7.47
N HIS A 267 11.70 20.07 -8.69
CA HIS A 267 12.72 20.11 -9.75
C HIS A 267 13.92 20.98 -9.36
N GLU A 268 13.69 22.22 -8.91
CA GLU A 268 14.74 23.15 -8.50
C GLU A 268 15.63 22.53 -7.42
N LYS A 269 15.03 21.94 -6.38
CA LYS A 269 15.74 21.30 -5.27
C LYS A 269 16.52 20.08 -5.74
N ALA A 270 15.91 19.22 -6.55
CA ALA A 270 16.58 18.05 -7.10
C ALA A 270 17.79 18.44 -7.97
N VAL A 271 17.67 19.46 -8.82
CA VAL A 271 18.82 20.01 -9.58
C VAL A 271 19.89 20.56 -8.62
N GLY A 272 19.50 21.33 -7.61
CA GLY A 272 20.43 21.90 -6.63
C GLY A 272 21.22 20.87 -5.83
N PHE A 273 20.65 19.68 -5.60
CA PHE A 273 21.34 18.55 -4.96
C PHE A 273 22.14 17.67 -5.94
N GLY A 274 22.18 18.03 -7.23
CA GLY A 274 22.87 17.22 -8.25
C GLY A 274 22.16 15.89 -8.53
N ILE A 275 20.84 15.79 -8.33
CA ILE A 275 20.10 14.57 -8.61
C ILE A 275 20.06 14.35 -10.14
N PRO A 276 20.42 13.14 -10.63
CA PRO A 276 20.44 12.86 -12.06
C PRO A 276 19.08 12.95 -12.74
N ALA A 277 19.11 13.30 -14.03
CA ALA A 277 17.92 13.22 -14.88
C ALA A 277 17.29 11.81 -14.89
N ASN A 278 16.00 11.75 -15.19
CA ASN A 278 15.14 10.57 -15.14
C ASN A 278 14.91 9.96 -13.74
N THR A 279 15.39 10.60 -12.67
CA THR A 279 15.02 10.23 -11.29
C THR A 279 13.52 10.44 -11.06
N CYS A 280 12.89 9.55 -10.29
CA CYS A 280 11.50 9.66 -9.87
C CYS A 280 11.39 10.42 -8.55
N ILE A 281 10.53 11.43 -8.47
CA ILE A 281 10.22 12.19 -7.25
C ILE A 281 8.83 11.80 -6.78
N TYR A 282 8.69 11.33 -5.53
CA TYR A 282 7.41 10.90 -4.96
C TYR A 282 6.67 12.10 -4.35
N PHE A 283 5.52 12.46 -4.91
CA PHE A 283 4.65 13.50 -4.35
C PHE A 283 3.59 12.87 -3.44
N ALA A 284 3.43 13.44 -2.25
CA ALA A 284 2.70 12.81 -1.15
C ALA A 284 1.23 13.24 -1.02
N VAL A 285 0.35 12.24 -0.97
CA VAL A 285 -1.05 12.34 -0.50
C VAL A 285 -1.14 11.56 0.80
N ASP A 286 -0.98 12.26 1.91
CA ASP A 286 -0.78 11.69 3.24
C ASP A 286 -2.04 11.78 4.12
N TYR A 287 -3.16 11.34 3.56
CA TYR A 287 -4.43 11.21 4.26
C TYR A 287 -5.34 10.19 3.57
N ASP A 288 -6.45 9.82 4.22
CA ASP A 288 -7.43 8.86 3.68
C ASP A 288 -8.31 9.48 2.58
N ALA A 289 -7.73 9.72 1.41
CA ALA A 289 -8.44 10.28 0.26
C ALA A 289 -9.44 9.27 -0.33
N MET A 290 -10.71 9.67 -0.38
CA MET A 290 -11.81 8.89 -0.96
C MET A 290 -11.90 9.08 -2.47
N ASP A 291 -12.61 8.19 -3.19
CA ASP A 291 -12.74 8.26 -4.66
C ASP A 291 -13.18 9.63 -5.18
N SER A 292 -14.16 10.26 -4.53
CA SER A 292 -14.64 11.59 -4.92
C SER A 292 -13.56 12.67 -4.80
N GLU A 293 -12.72 12.58 -3.77
CA GLU A 293 -11.61 13.50 -3.52
C GLU A 293 -10.45 13.25 -4.50
N ILE A 294 -10.24 11.98 -4.86
CA ILE A 294 -9.28 11.61 -5.91
C ILE A 294 -9.68 12.27 -7.22
N ASP A 295 -10.95 12.19 -7.60
CA ASP A 295 -11.47 12.80 -8.82
C ASP A 295 -11.46 14.32 -8.78
N SER A 296 -11.88 14.95 -7.67
CA SER A 296 -12.04 16.40 -7.60
C SER A 296 -10.74 17.16 -7.38
N ASN A 297 -9.75 16.59 -6.70
CA ASN A 297 -8.57 17.33 -6.20
C ASN A 297 -7.25 16.61 -6.47
N ILE A 298 -7.13 15.33 -6.13
CA ILE A 298 -5.83 14.62 -6.22
C ILE A 298 -5.40 14.47 -7.68
N LYS A 299 -6.29 14.02 -8.57
CA LYS A 299 -5.99 13.93 -10.01
C LYS A 299 -5.60 15.29 -10.60
N PRO A 300 -6.39 16.37 -10.42
CA PRO A 300 -5.97 17.72 -10.84
C PRO A 300 -4.61 18.15 -10.28
N TYR A 301 -4.31 17.86 -9.01
CA TYR A 301 -3.00 18.13 -8.43
C TYR A 301 -1.87 17.40 -9.19
N PHE A 302 -2.03 16.11 -9.45
CA PHE A 302 -1.00 15.36 -10.19
C PHE A 302 -0.89 15.77 -11.67
N GLU A 303 -1.97 16.24 -12.31
CA GLU A 303 -1.88 16.87 -13.63
C GLU A 303 -1.08 18.18 -13.57
N GLY A 304 -1.23 18.94 -12.48
CA GLY A 304 -0.39 20.09 -12.16
C GLY A 304 1.08 19.69 -12.01
N VAL A 305 1.36 18.63 -11.25
CA VAL A 305 2.72 18.09 -11.05
C VAL A 305 3.37 17.72 -12.38
N LYS A 306 2.65 16.95 -13.20
CA LYS A 306 3.09 16.53 -14.54
C LYS A 306 3.38 17.74 -15.43
N ALA A 307 2.50 18.73 -15.45
CA ALA A 307 2.68 19.95 -16.23
C ALA A 307 3.88 20.80 -15.73
N GLY A 308 4.09 20.88 -14.42
CA GLY A 308 5.21 21.60 -13.81
C GLY A 308 6.56 21.00 -14.18
N LEU A 309 6.68 19.66 -14.13
CA LEU A 309 7.88 18.94 -14.57
C LEU A 309 8.09 19.05 -16.09
N ALA A 310 7.01 18.98 -16.88
CA ALA A 310 7.08 19.13 -18.33
C ALA A 310 7.55 20.52 -18.77
N ALA A 311 7.13 21.57 -18.08
CA ALA A 311 7.58 22.95 -18.33
C ALA A 311 9.08 23.14 -18.06
N LEU A 312 9.71 22.22 -17.33
CA LEU A 312 11.15 22.19 -17.03
C LEU A 312 11.86 21.05 -17.77
N GLY A 313 11.35 20.69 -18.96
CA GLY A 313 12.00 19.76 -19.89
C GLY A 313 11.87 18.28 -19.53
N ASN A 314 10.95 17.90 -18.63
CA ASN A 314 10.78 16.52 -18.17
C ASN A 314 12.07 15.88 -17.65
N ARG A 315 12.95 16.67 -17.02
CA ARG A 315 14.20 16.16 -16.45
C ARG A 315 13.96 15.10 -15.38
N TYR A 316 12.87 15.18 -14.64
CA TYR A 316 12.47 14.19 -13.63
C TYR A 316 11.10 13.61 -13.96
N THR A 317 10.86 12.39 -13.48
CA THR A 317 9.51 11.78 -13.49
C THR A 317 8.86 11.96 -12.13
N PHE A 318 7.53 11.82 -12.06
CA PHE A 318 6.82 11.83 -10.77
C PHE A 318 6.34 10.43 -10.40
N GLY A 319 6.43 10.15 -9.11
CA GLY A 319 5.77 9.04 -8.43
C GLY A 319 4.72 9.59 -7.47
N VAL A 320 3.93 8.69 -6.91
CA VAL A 320 2.88 9.02 -5.94
C VAL A 320 3.13 8.29 -4.63
N TYR A 321 3.10 9.01 -3.52
CA TYR A 321 2.90 8.44 -2.21
C TYR A 321 1.43 8.57 -1.79
N GLY A 322 0.83 7.49 -1.30
CA GLY A 322 -0.55 7.51 -0.82
C GLY A 322 -1.12 6.11 -0.57
N SER A 323 -2.43 6.02 -0.34
CA SER A 323 -3.12 4.74 -0.20
C SER A 323 -3.09 3.94 -1.50
N ARG A 324 -3.33 2.62 -1.45
CA ARG A 324 -3.35 1.77 -2.66
C ARG A 324 -4.28 2.34 -3.73
N ASN A 325 -5.46 2.81 -3.37
CA ASN A 325 -6.41 3.43 -4.31
C ASN A 325 -5.83 4.70 -4.96
N VAL A 326 -5.28 5.63 -4.16
CA VAL A 326 -4.63 6.84 -4.67
C VAL A 326 -3.52 6.46 -5.66
N CYS A 327 -2.64 5.54 -5.27
CA CYS A 327 -1.55 5.06 -6.11
C CYS A 327 -2.05 4.45 -7.43
N ILE A 328 -3.09 3.61 -7.38
CA ILE A 328 -3.68 2.96 -8.57
C ILE A 328 -4.29 4.00 -9.51
N ARG A 329 -5.15 4.88 -8.99
CA ARG A 329 -5.90 5.89 -9.77
C ARG A 329 -4.93 6.88 -10.41
N VAL A 330 -3.99 7.45 -9.65
CA VAL A 330 -3.01 8.42 -10.18
C VAL A 330 -2.08 7.76 -11.22
N SER A 331 -1.62 6.54 -10.96
CA SER A 331 -0.78 5.80 -11.92
C SER A 331 -1.51 5.54 -13.25
N ARG A 332 -2.75 5.10 -13.20
CA ARG A 332 -3.52 4.74 -14.40
C ARG A 332 -4.06 5.93 -15.18
N GLU A 333 -4.47 6.98 -14.48
CA GLU A 333 -5.22 8.08 -15.10
C GLU A 333 -4.39 9.33 -15.37
N VAL A 334 -3.30 9.54 -14.62
CA VAL A 334 -2.41 10.70 -14.80
C VAL A 334 -1.03 10.27 -15.33
N GLY A 335 -0.57 9.09 -14.94
CA GLY A 335 0.66 8.46 -15.44
C GLY A 335 1.84 8.51 -14.47
N ALA A 336 1.61 8.35 -13.16
CA ALA A 336 2.72 8.21 -12.21
C ALA A 336 3.62 7.03 -12.57
N ARG A 337 4.93 7.27 -12.53
CA ARG A 337 5.93 6.27 -12.90
C ARG A 337 6.00 5.14 -11.88
N TRP A 338 6.05 5.48 -10.59
CA TRP A 338 6.15 4.55 -9.47
C TRP A 338 5.22 4.96 -8.32
N SER A 339 4.91 3.98 -7.46
CA SER A 339 4.10 4.17 -6.25
C SER A 339 4.87 3.82 -4.98
N LEU A 340 4.94 4.76 -4.02
CA LEU A 340 5.31 4.52 -2.62
C LEU A 340 4.00 4.34 -1.84
N VAL A 341 3.70 3.13 -1.42
CA VAL A 341 2.41 2.82 -0.82
C VAL A 341 2.47 3.12 0.69
N SER A 342 1.51 3.89 1.19
CA SER A 342 1.25 4.11 2.63
C SER A 342 0.67 2.86 3.29
N GLY A 343 1.45 1.77 3.28
CA GLY A 343 1.02 0.45 3.73
C GLY A 343 0.63 0.41 5.21
N MET A 344 1.32 1.16 6.07
CA MET A 344 1.10 1.20 7.51
C MET A 344 -0.25 1.83 7.88
N SER A 345 -0.81 2.67 7.00
CA SER A 345 -2.13 3.26 7.13
C SER A 345 -3.23 2.27 6.72
N TRP A 346 -3.18 1.04 7.25
CA TRP A 346 -4.07 -0.06 6.86
C TRP A 346 -5.54 0.16 7.23
N GLY A 347 -5.84 1.16 8.07
CA GLY A 347 -7.20 1.63 8.35
C GLY A 347 -7.77 2.62 7.31
N PHE A 348 -6.94 3.15 6.40
CA PHE A 348 -7.40 4.03 5.33
C PHE A 348 -8.34 3.27 4.40
N SER A 349 -9.45 3.90 4.06
CA SER A 349 -10.44 3.40 3.11
C SER A 349 -9.79 3.05 1.77
N GLY A 350 -8.84 3.86 1.30
CA GLY A 350 -8.08 3.56 0.07
C GLY A 350 -7.11 2.37 0.15
N ASN A 351 -6.91 1.78 1.34
CA ASN A 351 -6.15 0.54 1.54
C ASN A 351 -7.06 -0.68 1.76
N LEU A 352 -8.36 -0.47 1.97
CA LEU A 352 -9.36 -1.52 2.23
C LEU A 352 -10.15 -1.78 0.95
N GLY A 353 -9.91 -2.91 0.30
CA GLY A 353 -10.61 -3.25 -0.95
C GLY A 353 -9.77 -3.11 -2.22
N PHE A 354 -8.51 -2.70 -2.11
CA PHE A 354 -7.65 -2.41 -3.25
C PHE A 354 -6.41 -3.32 -3.25
N PRO A 355 -6.06 -3.94 -4.40
CA PRO A 355 -4.84 -4.74 -4.53
C PRO A 355 -3.60 -3.85 -4.52
N MET A 356 -2.42 -4.47 -4.41
CA MET A 356 -1.15 -3.74 -4.54
C MET A 356 -1.02 -3.09 -5.94
N PRO A 357 -0.64 -1.79 -6.05
CA PRO A 357 -0.48 -1.11 -7.33
C PRO A 357 0.57 -1.80 -8.22
N GLU A 358 0.37 -1.85 -9.53
CA GLU A 358 1.27 -2.59 -10.43
C GLU A 358 2.69 -2.02 -10.47
N ASN A 359 2.81 -0.71 -10.33
CA ASN A 359 4.06 0.04 -10.29
C ASN A 359 4.51 0.37 -8.86
N TRP A 360 4.10 -0.40 -7.84
CA TRP A 360 4.64 -0.21 -6.49
C TRP A 360 6.15 -0.42 -6.48
N SER A 361 6.89 0.55 -5.93
CA SER A 361 8.35 0.48 -5.75
C SER A 361 8.69 0.28 -4.29
N PHE A 362 7.91 0.91 -3.42
CA PHE A 362 8.08 0.88 -1.98
C PHE A 362 6.72 0.65 -1.32
N ASN A 363 6.70 -0.10 -0.23
CA ASN A 363 5.53 -0.22 0.64
C ASN A 363 5.98 0.06 2.07
N GLN A 364 5.51 1.18 2.61
CA GLN A 364 5.82 1.64 3.95
C GLN A 364 4.99 0.84 4.95
N ILE A 365 5.61 -0.05 5.73
CA ILE A 365 4.87 -1.06 6.51
C ILE A 365 4.84 -0.81 8.02
N ARG A 366 5.78 -0.01 8.54
CA ARG A 366 5.90 0.23 9.99
C ARG A 366 6.75 1.45 10.28
N GLU A 367 6.25 2.33 11.14
CA GLU A 367 7.07 3.36 11.80
C GLU A 367 7.65 2.79 13.10
N TYR A 368 8.92 3.08 13.39
CA TYR A 368 9.54 2.73 14.67
C TYR A 368 10.68 3.65 15.04
N GLU A 369 11.01 3.71 16.33
CA GLU A 369 12.21 4.39 16.82
C GLU A 369 13.44 3.49 16.54
N PHE A 370 14.24 3.85 15.56
CA PHE A 370 15.42 3.07 15.14
C PHE A 370 16.58 3.22 16.13
N GLN A 371 16.76 4.45 16.63
CA GLN A 371 17.66 4.82 17.73
C GLN A 371 16.97 5.91 18.56
N PRO A 372 17.37 6.15 19.81
CA PRO A 372 16.79 7.22 20.63
C PRO A 372 16.74 8.56 19.89
N GLY A 373 15.53 9.09 19.68
CA GLY A 373 15.31 10.35 18.96
C GLY A 373 15.46 10.27 17.44
N TRP A 374 15.50 9.07 16.85
CA TRP A 374 15.54 8.84 15.41
C TRP A 374 14.43 7.87 14.99
N GLY A 375 13.27 8.45 14.63
CA GLY A 375 12.17 7.74 13.99
C GLY A 375 12.52 7.36 12.56
N LEU A 376 12.12 6.16 12.16
CA LEU A 376 12.35 5.60 10.84
C LEU A 376 11.12 4.83 10.38
N ASP A 377 10.74 5.05 9.13
CA ASP A 377 9.74 4.25 8.44
C ASP A 377 10.42 3.09 7.73
N HIS A 378 9.86 1.89 7.91
CA HIS A 378 10.38 0.66 7.32
C HIS A 378 9.67 0.38 5.99
N ASP A 379 10.41 0.42 4.90
CA ASP A 379 9.89 0.27 3.54
C ASP A 379 10.35 -1.02 2.88
N VAL A 380 9.38 -1.84 2.49
CA VAL A 380 9.66 -2.93 1.55
C VAL A 380 10.01 -2.31 0.21
N TRP A 381 11.27 -2.44 -0.21
CA TRP A 381 11.72 -2.02 -1.53
C TRP A 381 11.64 -3.19 -2.53
N ARG A 382 10.88 -3.02 -3.60
CA ARG A 382 10.63 -4.07 -4.59
C ARG A 382 11.81 -4.23 -5.55
N TYR A 383 12.28 -5.47 -5.70
CA TYR A 383 13.27 -5.83 -6.70
C TYR A 383 12.84 -5.41 -8.12
N ALA A 384 13.79 -4.84 -8.87
CA ALA A 384 13.59 -4.32 -10.23
C ALA A 384 12.50 -3.25 -10.38
N ALA A 385 12.14 -2.56 -9.28
CA ALA A 385 11.37 -1.32 -9.32
C ALA A 385 12.30 -0.09 -9.39
N ASP A 386 11.87 1.04 -8.83
CA ASP A 386 12.68 2.26 -8.75
C ASP A 386 14.07 1.98 -8.18
N PRO A 387 15.16 2.19 -8.94
CA PRO A 387 16.51 1.94 -8.46
C PRO A 387 17.02 3.00 -7.47
N GLY A 388 16.29 4.10 -7.28
CA GLY A 388 16.76 5.26 -6.55
C GLY A 388 17.99 5.92 -7.21
N VAL A 389 18.47 6.97 -6.56
CA VAL A 389 19.70 7.67 -6.89
C VAL A 389 20.89 6.87 -6.36
N SER A 390 21.86 6.61 -7.23
CA SER A 390 23.09 5.87 -6.92
C SER A 390 24.38 6.61 -7.28
N ALA A 391 24.24 7.79 -7.89
CA ALA A 391 25.31 8.73 -8.20
C ALA A 391 24.68 10.13 -8.33
N LEU A 392 25.47 11.18 -8.10
CA LEU A 392 25.06 12.55 -8.41
C LEU A 392 25.62 12.97 -9.77
N ASP A 393 24.94 13.89 -10.42
CA ASP A 393 25.49 14.59 -11.57
C ASP A 393 26.65 15.46 -11.09
N THR A 394 27.87 15.00 -11.35
CA THR A 394 29.06 15.85 -11.23
C THR A 394 29.01 16.84 -12.38
N GLY A 395 28.50 18.04 -12.15
CA GLY A 395 28.51 19.10 -13.16
C GLY A 395 29.92 19.25 -13.73
N GLN A 396 30.12 18.76 -14.95
CA GLN A 396 31.24 19.06 -15.83
C GLN A 396 30.71 19.82 -17.04
#